data_AF-A0A9X1RVP0-F1
#
_entry.id   AF-A0A9X1RVP0-F1
#
_cell.length_a   1.000
_cell.length_b   1.000
_cell.length_c   1.000
_cell.angle_alpha   90.00
_cell.angle_beta   90.00
_cell.angle_gamma   90.00
#
_symmetry.space_group_name_H-M   'P 1'
#
loop_
_entity.id
_entity.type
_entity.pdbx_description
1 polymer ?
#
loop_
_entity_poly.entity_id
_entity_poly.type
_entity_poly.pdbx_seq_one_letter_code
_entity_poly.pdbx_strand_id
1 'polypeptide(L)'
;MKVYILLIFVSTTFFTQAQKKDTLYFKYDKHYILFSNDFENYSYKQFEQETIENIKWTGTEGYFLLKKLDTLYNLKPDKVHSLKGYVERREFYYPGKYSRTVNRKLLKNELFNKYIIFIVDKNSYIKIRQSPYENFYNSYYPIKFSSEKLITKPLRDTVFIKYDEEILSREKNPNENEFYYLIDVFSDKSSATYFSEKEIYPNLESKKIQSLKEIINEIRKYNDGNRLRGSDLFDYFSNAGYKIFIVKESICYKVEINGWIE
;
A
#
# COMPACT_ATOMS: atom_id res chain seq x y z
N MET A 1 66.91 -14.67 -6.27
CA MET A 1 65.96 -14.51 -7.39
C MET A 1 64.61 -14.12 -6.80
N LYS A 2 64.15 -12.87 -7.00
CA LYS A 2 62.90 -12.37 -6.40
C LYS A 2 61.73 -12.73 -7.31
N VAL A 3 60.80 -13.57 -6.84
CA VAL A 3 59.57 -13.91 -7.56
C VAL A 3 58.51 -12.89 -7.19
N TYR A 4 58.05 -12.09 -8.16
CA TYR A 4 56.91 -11.21 -8.00
C TYR A 4 55.64 -11.97 -8.38
N ILE A 5 54.77 -12.24 -7.41
CA ILE A 5 53.44 -12.82 -7.65
C ILE A 5 52.54 -11.69 -8.12
N LEU A 6 52.19 -11.71 -9.41
CA LEU A 6 51.21 -10.81 -10.01
C LEU A 6 49.80 -11.27 -9.60
N LEU A 7 49.23 -10.60 -8.59
CA LEU A 7 47.82 -10.77 -8.20
C LEU A 7 46.94 -10.09 -9.25
N ILE A 8 46.41 -10.89 -10.19
CA ILE A 8 45.37 -10.44 -11.12
C ILE A 8 44.06 -10.35 -10.33
N PHE A 9 43.71 -9.14 -9.89
CA PHE A 9 42.35 -8.82 -9.45
C PHE A 9 41.44 -8.88 -10.67
N VAL A 10 40.77 -10.02 -10.86
CA VAL A 10 39.64 -10.13 -11.77
C VAL A 10 38.48 -9.38 -11.12
N SER A 11 38.34 -8.10 -11.45
CA SER A 11 37.15 -7.32 -11.14
C SER A 11 35.99 -7.90 -11.96
N THR A 12 35.24 -8.83 -11.38
CA THR A 12 33.95 -9.24 -11.92
C THR A 12 33.01 -8.05 -11.79
N THR A 13 32.92 -7.24 -12.84
CA THR A 13 31.78 -6.36 -13.04
C THR A 13 30.57 -7.26 -13.25
N PHE A 14 29.81 -7.47 -12.18
CA PHE A 14 28.45 -7.96 -12.30
C PHE A 14 27.66 -6.92 -13.09
N PHE A 15 27.65 -7.02 -14.41
CA PHE A 15 26.59 -6.44 -15.20
C PHE A 15 25.34 -7.23 -14.85
N THR A 16 24.57 -6.71 -13.89
CA THR A 16 23.21 -7.16 -13.65
C THR A 16 22.47 -7.03 -14.99
N GLN A 17 22.24 -8.16 -15.66
CA GLN A 17 21.54 -8.18 -16.93
C GLN A 17 20.12 -7.70 -16.64
N ALA A 18 19.84 -6.42 -16.95
CA ALA A 18 18.54 -5.83 -16.71
C ALA A 18 17.51 -6.68 -17.44
N GLN A 19 16.67 -7.38 -16.68
CA GLN A 19 15.64 -8.24 -17.23
C GLN A 19 14.79 -7.41 -18.19
N LYS A 20 14.67 -7.87 -19.44
CA LYS A 20 13.89 -7.18 -20.47
C LYS A 20 12.44 -7.16 -20.00
N LYS A 21 11.96 -5.99 -19.59
CA LYS A 21 10.56 -5.79 -19.16
C LYS A 21 9.64 -5.75 -20.38
N ASP A 22 8.47 -6.35 -20.25
CA ASP A 22 7.41 -6.23 -21.25
C ASP A 22 6.84 -4.81 -21.28
N THR A 23 6.23 -4.41 -22.40
CA THR A 23 5.65 -3.07 -22.57
C THR A 23 4.13 -3.10 -22.48
N LEU A 24 3.55 -2.21 -21.67
CA LEU A 24 2.10 -1.97 -21.60
C LEU A 24 1.75 -0.58 -22.10
N TYR A 25 0.64 -0.50 -22.81
CA TYR A 25 0.07 0.74 -23.34
C TYR A 25 -1.29 0.98 -22.71
N PHE A 26 -1.47 2.16 -22.11
CA PHE A 26 -2.73 2.57 -21.52
C PHE A 26 -3.26 3.81 -22.21
N LYS A 27 -4.56 3.83 -22.52
CA LYS A 27 -5.23 5.02 -23.05
C LYS A 27 -5.21 6.14 -22.01
N TYR A 28 -4.86 7.35 -22.43
CA TYR A 28 -4.96 8.53 -21.59
C TYR A 28 -6.41 8.81 -21.20
N ASP A 29 -6.63 9.06 -19.92
CA ASP A 29 -7.90 9.46 -19.35
C ASP A 29 -7.64 10.60 -18.36
N LYS A 30 -8.03 11.83 -18.71
CA LYS A 30 -7.80 13.03 -17.90
C LYS A 30 -8.49 12.99 -16.52
N HIS A 31 -9.50 12.14 -16.35
CA HIS A 31 -10.17 11.97 -15.06
C HIS A 31 -9.43 10.98 -14.15
N TYR A 32 -8.47 10.22 -14.67
CA TYR A 32 -7.80 9.16 -13.91
C TYR A 32 -6.28 9.24 -13.96
N ILE A 33 -5.72 9.96 -14.93
CA ILE A 33 -4.29 10.13 -15.14
C ILE A 33 -3.98 11.62 -15.17
N LEU A 34 -3.26 12.05 -14.16
CA LEU A 34 -2.64 13.36 -14.08
C LEU A 34 -1.13 13.21 -14.24
N PHE A 35 -0.52 14.19 -14.90
CA PHE A 35 0.93 14.27 -15.00
C PHE A 35 1.43 15.33 -14.01
N SER A 36 2.34 14.92 -13.14
CA SER A 36 2.92 15.83 -12.13
C SER A 36 4.18 16.50 -12.64
N ASN A 37 4.35 17.76 -12.26
CA ASN A 37 5.63 18.47 -12.27
C ASN A 37 6.14 18.49 -10.81
N ASP A 38 6.98 17.51 -10.47
CA ASP A 38 7.74 17.33 -9.21
C ASP A 38 7.15 17.93 -7.91
N PHE A 39 6.48 17.09 -7.13
CA PHE A 39 6.06 17.40 -5.74
C PHE A 39 7.21 17.46 -4.72
N GLU A 40 8.46 17.28 -5.17
CA GLU A 40 9.63 17.14 -4.28
C GLU A 40 9.87 18.39 -3.41
N ASN A 41 9.30 19.53 -3.79
CA ASN A 41 9.40 20.80 -3.07
C ASN A 41 8.15 21.17 -2.25
N TYR A 42 7.14 20.30 -2.20
CA TYR A 42 5.89 20.62 -1.50
C TYR A 42 6.07 20.38 -0.01
N SER A 43 5.68 21.36 0.81
CA SER A 43 5.35 21.07 2.21
C SER A 43 4.17 20.09 2.28
N TYR A 44 4.06 19.37 3.38
CA TYR A 44 2.96 18.43 3.59
C TYR A 44 1.58 19.08 3.37
N LYS A 45 1.37 20.30 3.89
CA LYS A 45 0.13 21.06 3.71
C LYS A 45 -0.16 21.42 2.25
N GLN A 46 0.87 21.76 1.47
CA GLN A 46 0.71 22.03 0.04
C GLN A 46 0.34 20.76 -0.72
N PHE A 47 0.99 19.64 -0.40
CA PHE A 47 0.66 18.34 -0.98
C PHE A 47 -0.80 17.93 -0.70
N GLU A 48 -1.30 18.18 0.51
CA GLU A 48 -2.70 17.93 0.87
C GLU A 48 -3.67 18.79 0.08
N GLN A 49 -3.44 20.10 0.01
CA GLN A 49 -4.30 21.03 -0.73
C GLN A 49 -4.40 20.64 -2.21
N GLU A 50 -3.26 20.37 -2.82
CA GLU A 50 -3.16 19.93 -4.21
C GLU A 50 -3.86 18.56 -4.42
N THR A 51 -3.77 17.64 -3.45
CA THR A 51 -4.51 16.37 -3.51
C THR A 51 -6.02 16.61 -3.50
N ILE A 52 -6.53 17.52 -2.66
CA ILE A 52 -7.95 17.88 -2.61
C ILE A 52 -8.42 18.51 -3.93
N GLU A 53 -7.62 19.38 -4.52
CA GLU A 53 -7.95 20.02 -5.81
C GLU A 53 -7.98 19.00 -6.94
N ASN A 54 -6.98 18.11 -7.01
CA ASN A 54 -6.95 17.02 -7.98
C ASN A 54 -8.14 16.07 -7.84
N ILE A 55 -8.56 15.80 -6.60
CA ILE A 55 -9.78 15.02 -6.31
C ILE A 55 -11.03 15.71 -6.89
N LYS A 56 -11.18 17.01 -6.64
CA LYS A 56 -12.32 17.79 -7.16
C LYS A 56 -12.31 17.81 -8.69
N TRP A 57 -11.14 17.98 -9.29
CA TRP A 57 -10.96 18.03 -10.73
C TRP A 57 -11.27 16.71 -11.42
N THR A 58 -10.73 15.61 -10.89
CA THR A 58 -10.89 14.28 -11.48
C THR A 58 -12.30 13.75 -11.32
N GLY A 59 -12.93 13.99 -10.17
CA GLY A 59 -14.28 13.52 -9.85
C GLY A 59 -14.39 11.99 -9.75
N THR A 60 -13.31 11.29 -9.40
CA THR A 60 -13.26 9.82 -9.33
C THR A 60 -13.19 9.32 -7.87
N GLU A 61 -12.94 8.02 -7.63
CA GLU A 61 -12.60 7.48 -6.30
C GLU A 61 -11.08 7.20 -6.16
N GLY A 62 -10.30 7.54 -7.18
CA GLY A 62 -8.85 7.56 -7.13
C GLY A 62 -8.23 7.88 -8.47
N TYR A 63 -7.02 8.45 -8.45
CA TYR A 63 -6.32 8.88 -9.66
C TYR A 63 -4.82 8.59 -9.58
N PHE A 64 -4.19 8.51 -10.75
CA PHE A 64 -2.76 8.36 -10.93
C PHE A 64 -2.09 9.71 -11.08
N LEU A 65 -1.00 9.92 -10.36
CA LEU A 65 -0.02 10.94 -10.64
C LEU A 65 1.22 10.28 -11.22
N LEU A 66 1.51 10.60 -12.48
CA LEU A 66 2.60 10.00 -13.25
C LEU A 66 3.65 11.05 -13.62
N LYS A 67 4.93 10.66 -13.60
CA LYS A 67 6.01 11.51 -14.13
C LYS A 67 6.32 11.13 -15.58
N LYS A 68 6.32 12.12 -16.47
CA LYS A 68 6.72 11.94 -17.86
C LYS A 68 8.24 11.70 -17.92
N LEU A 69 8.65 10.75 -18.75
CA LEU A 69 10.05 10.52 -19.08
C LEU A 69 10.35 10.99 -20.50
N ASP A 70 9.51 10.59 -21.46
CA ASP A 70 9.72 10.89 -22.88
C ASP A 70 8.39 10.83 -23.63
N THR A 71 8.34 11.38 -24.84
CA THR A 71 7.18 11.27 -25.74
C THR A 71 7.63 10.77 -27.11
N LEU A 72 7.12 9.60 -27.47
CA LEU A 72 7.37 8.98 -28.77
C LEU A 72 6.17 9.14 -29.70
N TYR A 73 6.40 8.97 -30.99
CA TYR A 73 5.40 9.04 -32.04
C TYR A 73 5.47 7.80 -32.92
N ASN A 74 4.38 7.53 -33.66
CA ASN A 74 4.31 6.47 -34.67
C ASN A 74 4.52 5.04 -34.15
N LEU A 75 4.36 4.80 -32.84
CA LEU A 75 4.21 3.44 -32.34
C LEU A 75 2.89 2.84 -32.83
N LYS A 76 2.83 1.52 -32.92
CA LYS A 76 1.63 0.75 -33.31
C LYS A 76 1.44 -0.39 -32.31
N PRO A 77 0.99 -0.10 -31.08
CA PRO A 77 0.79 -1.16 -30.10
C PRO A 77 -0.36 -2.08 -30.54
N ASP A 78 -0.18 -3.38 -30.36
CA ASP A 78 -1.23 -4.37 -30.67
C ASP A 78 -2.46 -4.18 -29.79
N LYS A 79 -2.25 -3.74 -28.55
CA LYS A 79 -3.32 -3.56 -27.57
C LYS A 79 -3.10 -2.33 -26.70
N VAL A 80 -4.15 -1.54 -26.54
CA VAL A 80 -4.20 -0.38 -25.64
C VAL A 80 -5.28 -0.64 -24.58
N HIS A 81 -4.88 -0.65 -23.32
CA HIS A 81 -5.74 -0.94 -22.17
C HIS A 81 -6.28 0.34 -21.53
N SER A 82 -7.32 0.22 -20.71
CA SER A 82 -7.68 1.28 -19.75
C SER A 82 -6.85 1.08 -18.48
N LEU A 83 -6.12 2.11 -18.02
CA LEU A 83 -5.38 2.02 -16.76
C LEU A 83 -6.35 1.83 -15.58
N LYS A 84 -7.47 2.55 -15.59
CA LYS A 84 -8.57 2.36 -14.63
C LYS A 84 -9.05 0.92 -14.62
N GLY A 85 -9.47 0.39 -15.76
CA GLY A 85 -9.95 -0.98 -15.85
C GLY A 85 -8.90 -2.04 -15.50
N TYR A 86 -7.61 -1.75 -15.66
CA TYR A 86 -6.52 -2.64 -15.28
C TYR A 86 -6.32 -2.67 -13.76
N VAL A 87 -6.33 -1.50 -13.11
CA VAL A 87 -6.00 -1.35 -11.69
C VAL A 87 -7.22 -1.56 -10.80
N GLU A 88 -8.43 -1.22 -11.26
CA GLU A 88 -9.66 -1.45 -10.50
C GLU A 88 -10.12 -2.93 -10.52
N ARG A 89 -9.27 -3.85 -11.00
CA ARG A 89 -9.45 -5.29 -10.77
C ARG A 89 -9.26 -5.60 -9.29
N ARG A 90 -10.11 -6.46 -8.72
CA ARG A 90 -10.09 -6.81 -7.27
C ARG A 90 -8.72 -7.29 -6.78
N GLU A 91 -7.87 -7.83 -7.65
CA GLU A 91 -6.50 -8.25 -7.35
C GLU A 91 -5.60 -7.14 -6.79
N PHE A 92 -5.83 -5.87 -7.15
CA PHE A 92 -5.03 -4.75 -6.65
C PHE A 92 -5.60 -4.11 -5.39
N TYR A 93 -6.77 -4.54 -4.90
CA TYR A 93 -7.34 -4.02 -3.65
C TYR A 93 -6.80 -4.78 -2.45
N TYR A 94 -6.78 -4.14 -1.29
CA TYR A 94 -6.70 -4.91 -0.05
C TYR A 94 -7.86 -5.92 -0.02
N PRO A 95 -7.63 -7.14 0.51
CA PRO A 95 -8.67 -8.17 0.59
C PRO A 95 -9.91 -7.68 1.37
N GLY A 96 -10.98 -8.46 1.36
CA GLY A 96 -12.26 -8.06 1.95
C GLY A 96 -13.34 -7.82 0.89
N LYS A 97 -14.60 -7.68 1.32
CA LYS A 97 -15.75 -7.55 0.41
C LYS A 97 -16.00 -6.11 0.01
N TYR A 98 -15.82 -5.18 0.95
CA TYR A 98 -16.12 -3.76 0.81
C TYR A 98 -14.87 -2.88 0.74
N SER A 99 -13.67 -3.44 0.93
CA SER A 99 -12.40 -2.74 0.74
C SER A 99 -12.36 -2.07 -0.63
N ARG A 100 -12.24 -0.74 -0.63
CA ARG A 100 -12.07 0.09 -1.83
C ARG A 100 -10.68 0.72 -1.90
N THR A 101 -9.76 0.31 -1.03
CA THR A 101 -8.40 0.81 -1.03
C THR A 101 -7.52 -0.07 -1.91
N VAL A 102 -6.90 0.52 -2.92
CA VAL A 102 -5.86 -0.13 -3.72
C VAL A 102 -4.61 -0.31 -2.87
N ASN A 103 -4.07 -1.52 -2.86
CA ASN A 103 -2.79 -1.84 -2.27
C ASN A 103 -1.68 -1.25 -3.15
N ARG A 104 -1.19 -0.06 -2.79
CA ARG A 104 -0.16 0.69 -3.53
C ARG A 104 1.14 -0.10 -3.72
N LYS A 105 1.50 -0.93 -2.74
CA LYS A 105 2.72 -1.76 -2.82
C LYS A 105 2.58 -2.88 -3.83
N LEU A 106 1.43 -3.55 -3.83
CA LEU A 106 1.11 -4.57 -4.83
C LEU A 106 1.05 -3.96 -6.23
N LEU A 107 0.36 -2.82 -6.38
CA LEU A 107 0.32 -2.07 -7.64
C LEU A 107 1.74 -1.70 -8.12
N LYS A 108 2.60 -1.22 -7.22
CA LYS A 108 4.01 -0.93 -7.52
C LYS A 108 4.73 -2.17 -8.06
N ASN A 109 4.62 -3.30 -7.38
CA ASN A 109 5.35 -4.52 -7.74
C ASN A 109 4.83 -5.15 -9.04
N GLU A 110 3.52 -5.25 -9.20
CA GLU A 110 2.90 -5.94 -10.33
C GLU A 110 2.70 -5.08 -11.58
N LEU A 111 2.80 -3.75 -11.46
CA LEU A 111 2.67 -2.83 -12.60
C LEU A 111 3.98 -2.08 -12.88
N PHE A 112 4.38 -1.17 -12.00
CA PHE A 112 5.49 -0.23 -12.28
C PHE A 112 6.87 -0.91 -12.25
N ASN A 113 7.07 -1.91 -11.39
CA ASN A 113 8.33 -2.65 -11.36
C ASN A 113 8.42 -3.68 -12.50
N LYS A 114 7.29 -4.17 -13.01
CA LYS A 114 7.25 -5.28 -13.96
C LYS A 114 7.27 -4.85 -15.43
N TYR A 115 6.65 -3.71 -15.76
CA TYR A 115 6.44 -3.29 -17.14
C TYR A 115 7.09 -1.96 -17.48
N ILE A 116 7.42 -1.75 -18.76
CA ILE A 116 7.61 -0.42 -19.32
C ILE A 116 6.23 0.09 -19.71
N ILE A 117 5.88 1.30 -19.24
CA ILE A 117 4.53 1.83 -19.41
C ILE A 117 4.53 3.05 -20.32
N PHE A 118 3.62 3.02 -21.29
CA PHE A 118 3.26 4.16 -22.14
C PHE A 118 1.82 4.58 -21.92
N ILE A 119 1.61 5.89 -21.79
CA ILE A 119 0.29 6.50 -21.84
C ILE A 119 0.04 7.02 -23.26
N VAL A 120 -1.01 6.51 -23.89
CA VAL A 120 -1.38 6.78 -25.27
C VAL A 120 -2.37 7.93 -25.30
N ASP A 121 -1.94 9.07 -25.82
CA ASP A 121 -2.80 10.21 -26.12
C ASP A 121 -2.78 10.48 -27.63
N LYS A 122 -3.86 10.05 -28.30
CA LYS A 122 -4.00 10.07 -29.77
C LYS A 122 -2.81 9.36 -30.45
N ASN A 123 -1.95 10.13 -31.14
CA ASN A 123 -0.78 9.63 -31.86
C ASN A 123 0.53 9.78 -31.05
N SER A 124 0.44 10.24 -29.80
CA SER A 124 1.57 10.40 -28.90
C SER A 124 1.61 9.29 -27.86
N TYR A 125 2.83 8.85 -27.53
CA TYR A 125 3.11 7.76 -26.62
C TYR A 125 4.03 8.26 -25.52
N ILE A 126 3.42 8.66 -24.41
CA ILE A 126 4.12 9.25 -23.28
C ILE A 126 4.70 8.12 -22.44
N LYS A 127 6.02 7.92 -22.51
CA LYS A 127 6.73 7.01 -21.62
C LYS A 127 6.76 7.62 -20.23
N ILE A 128 6.37 6.85 -19.22
CA ILE A 128 6.48 7.31 -17.83
C ILE A 128 7.79 6.85 -17.21
N ARG A 129 8.29 7.62 -16.23
CA ARG A 129 9.42 7.20 -15.40
C ARG A 129 9.06 5.90 -14.70
N GLN A 130 10.01 4.98 -14.56
CA GLN A 130 9.79 3.69 -13.91
C GLN A 130 10.36 3.65 -12.47
N SER A 131 10.63 4.82 -11.88
CA SER A 131 10.98 4.88 -10.47
C SER A 131 9.72 4.64 -9.65
N PRO A 132 9.71 3.64 -8.77
CA PRO A 132 8.52 3.28 -8.03
C PRO A 132 8.16 4.27 -6.90
N TYR A 133 8.95 5.32 -6.72
CA TYR A 133 8.69 6.41 -5.79
C TYR A 133 8.14 7.67 -6.48
N GLU A 134 8.09 7.68 -7.81
CA GLU A 134 7.70 8.85 -8.61
C GLU A 134 6.29 8.74 -9.18
N ASN A 135 5.75 7.53 -9.31
CA ASN A 135 4.36 7.33 -9.74
C ASN A 135 3.55 6.79 -8.58
N PHE A 136 2.40 7.38 -8.33
CA PHE A 136 1.55 6.97 -7.22
C PHE A 136 0.07 7.01 -7.58
N TYR A 137 -0.66 6.12 -6.94
CA TYR A 137 -2.12 6.06 -6.98
C TYR A 137 -2.69 6.68 -5.71
N ASN A 138 -3.42 7.78 -5.86
CA ASN A 138 -4.14 8.41 -4.78
C ASN A 138 -5.55 7.85 -4.71
N SER A 139 -5.75 6.87 -3.82
CA SER A 139 -7.07 6.41 -3.36
C SER A 139 -7.72 7.47 -2.48
N TYR A 140 -9.03 7.67 -2.63
CA TYR A 140 -9.82 8.59 -1.80
C TYR A 140 -10.00 8.08 -0.36
N TYR A 141 -9.77 6.78 -0.15
CA TYR A 141 -9.99 6.11 1.12
C TYR A 141 -8.69 5.67 1.80
N PRO A 142 -8.48 5.98 3.10
CA PRO A 142 -9.04 7.09 3.87
C PRO A 142 -8.06 8.28 3.89
N ILE A 143 -8.34 9.33 3.12
CA ILE A 143 -7.67 10.62 3.36
C ILE A 143 -8.30 11.21 4.64
N LYS A 144 -7.62 11.05 5.78
CA LYS A 144 -7.89 11.86 6.97
C LYS A 144 -7.39 13.28 6.68
N PHE A 145 -8.07 14.31 7.19
CA PHE A 145 -7.67 15.73 7.19
C PHE A 145 -8.28 16.69 6.15
N SER A 146 -9.60 16.72 6.01
CA SER A 146 -10.25 18.03 5.92
C SER A 146 -11.40 18.13 6.92
N SER A 147 -11.47 19.28 7.60
CA SER A 147 -12.61 19.72 8.43
C SER A 147 -13.93 19.69 7.66
N GLU A 148 -13.85 19.73 6.33
CA GLU A 148 -14.93 19.38 5.42
C GLU A 148 -14.96 17.86 5.23
N LYS A 149 -15.98 17.24 5.82
CA LYS A 149 -16.34 15.83 5.68
C LYS A 149 -16.58 15.44 4.22
N LEU A 150 -15.53 15.28 3.40
CA LEU A 150 -15.71 14.88 2.00
C LEU A 150 -16.06 13.39 1.85
N ILE A 151 -15.79 12.55 2.87
CA ILE A 151 -16.34 11.19 2.93
C ILE A 151 -16.70 10.81 4.36
N THR A 152 -17.98 10.92 4.70
CA THR A 152 -18.45 10.77 6.09
C THR A 152 -18.43 9.35 6.62
N LYS A 153 -18.39 8.31 5.78
CA LYS A 153 -18.35 6.91 6.23
C LYS A 153 -17.66 6.03 5.18
N PRO A 154 -16.34 5.77 5.26
CA PRO A 154 -15.79 4.62 4.56
C PRO A 154 -16.64 3.39 4.87
N LEU A 155 -17.08 2.68 3.82
CA LEU A 155 -17.62 1.33 3.97
C LEU A 155 -16.47 0.44 4.43
N ARG A 156 -16.26 0.43 5.75
CA ARG A 156 -15.20 -0.36 6.38
C ARG A 156 -15.62 -1.82 6.37
N ASP A 157 -14.77 -2.67 5.80
CA ASP A 157 -14.87 -4.09 6.06
C ASP A 157 -14.66 -4.35 7.55
N THR A 158 -15.29 -5.39 8.07
CA THR A 158 -15.10 -5.83 9.44
C THR A 158 -14.25 -7.09 9.44
N VAL A 159 -13.17 -7.08 10.21
CA VAL A 159 -12.29 -8.23 10.40
C VAL A 159 -12.43 -8.68 11.84
N PHE A 160 -12.81 -9.94 11.99
CA PHE A 160 -12.81 -10.63 13.29
C PHE A 160 -11.55 -11.49 13.34
N ILE A 161 -10.71 -11.24 14.33
CA ILE A 161 -9.43 -11.89 14.54
C ILE A 161 -9.56 -12.80 15.75
N LYS A 162 -9.26 -14.09 15.61
CA LYS A 162 -9.22 -15.01 16.75
C LYS A 162 -8.09 -14.58 17.71
N TYR A 163 -8.38 -14.49 18.99
CA TYR A 163 -7.35 -14.34 20.02
C TYR A 163 -6.45 -15.58 20.03
N ASP A 164 -5.14 -15.35 19.95
CA ASP A 164 -4.11 -16.38 19.94
C ASP A 164 -2.97 -15.90 20.84
N GLU A 165 -2.82 -16.53 22.00
CA GLU A 165 -1.84 -16.15 23.03
C GLU A 165 -0.39 -16.31 22.57
N GLU A 166 -0.12 -17.10 21.53
CA GLU A 166 1.23 -17.24 20.98
C GLU A 166 1.71 -15.99 20.24
N ILE A 167 0.79 -15.09 19.85
CA ILE A 167 1.10 -13.89 19.06
C ILE A 167 0.44 -12.61 19.59
N LEU A 168 -0.47 -12.71 20.56
CA LEU A 168 -1.17 -11.58 21.17
C LEU A 168 -1.06 -11.62 22.69
N SER A 169 -0.22 -10.73 23.23
CA SER A 169 -0.10 -10.52 24.66
C SER A 169 -0.97 -9.35 25.10
N ARG A 170 -1.99 -9.62 25.92
CA ARG A 170 -2.89 -8.60 26.45
C ARG A 170 -2.27 -7.96 27.69
N GLU A 171 -2.07 -6.65 27.66
CA GLU A 171 -1.48 -5.86 28.74
C GLU A 171 -2.39 -4.71 29.16
N LYS A 172 -2.16 -4.20 30.35
CA LYS A 172 -2.86 -3.02 30.89
C LYS A 172 -1.89 -1.86 30.87
N ASN A 173 -2.29 -0.73 30.28
CA ASN A 173 -1.51 0.49 30.38
C ASN A 173 -1.49 0.94 31.87
N PRO A 174 -0.31 1.19 32.46
CA PRO A 174 -0.23 1.58 33.86
C PRO A 174 -0.76 3.00 34.13
N ASN A 175 -0.75 3.87 33.11
CA ASN A 175 -1.08 5.29 33.24
C ASN A 175 -2.53 5.59 32.86
N GLU A 176 -3.05 4.85 31.90
CA GLU A 176 -4.41 4.98 31.38
C GLU A 176 -5.05 3.63 31.65
N ASN A 177 -6.22 3.56 32.29
CA ASN A 177 -6.88 2.29 32.67
C ASN A 177 -7.41 1.52 31.42
N GLU A 178 -6.68 1.57 30.33
CA GLU A 178 -6.91 0.96 29.02
C GLU A 178 -6.09 -0.33 28.89
N PHE A 179 -6.61 -1.24 28.07
CA PHE A 179 -5.91 -2.47 27.72
C PHE A 179 -5.47 -2.43 26.25
N TYR A 180 -4.37 -3.11 25.97
CA TYR A 180 -3.90 -3.29 24.61
C TYR A 180 -3.40 -4.72 24.40
N TYR A 181 -3.30 -5.11 23.14
CA TYR A 181 -2.71 -6.37 22.70
C TYR A 181 -1.44 -6.09 21.93
N LEU A 182 -0.29 -6.44 22.51
CA LEU A 182 0.99 -6.46 21.81
C LEU A 182 1.00 -7.59 20.78
N ILE A 183 1.60 -7.33 19.63
CA ILE A 183 1.68 -8.30 18.54
C ILE A 183 3.11 -8.85 18.49
N ASP A 184 3.29 -10.04 19.05
CA ASP A 184 4.61 -10.65 19.33
C ASP A 184 5.15 -11.44 18.12
N VAL A 185 5.21 -10.78 16.97
CA VAL A 185 5.62 -11.41 15.69
C VAL A 185 6.76 -10.67 14.98
N PHE A 186 7.16 -9.52 15.52
CA PHE A 186 8.18 -8.68 14.93
C PHE A 186 9.54 -8.98 15.56
N SER A 187 10.55 -9.17 14.71
CA SER A 187 11.93 -9.38 15.15
C SER A 187 12.61 -8.12 15.67
N ASP A 188 11.98 -6.96 15.52
CA ASP A 188 12.49 -5.66 15.90
C ASP A 188 11.61 -5.06 16.99
N LYS A 189 12.18 -4.80 18.16
CA LYS A 189 11.45 -4.24 19.30
C LYS A 189 11.24 -2.72 19.18
N SER A 190 11.90 -2.05 18.24
CA SER A 190 11.89 -0.59 18.09
C SER A 190 10.61 -0.01 17.44
N SER A 191 9.73 -0.86 16.90
CA SER A 191 8.46 -0.41 16.29
C SER A 191 7.31 -1.33 16.71
N ALA A 192 6.91 -1.23 17.98
CA ALA A 192 5.79 -2.01 18.50
C ALA A 192 4.50 -1.61 17.76
N THR A 193 3.87 -2.58 17.08
CA THR A 193 2.50 -2.44 16.55
C THR A 193 1.56 -3.22 17.45
N TYR A 194 0.46 -2.59 17.86
CA TYR A 194 -0.44 -3.14 18.86
C TYR A 194 -1.89 -2.75 18.58
N PHE A 195 -2.81 -3.47 19.23
CA PHE A 195 -4.23 -3.17 19.18
C PHE A 195 -4.69 -2.57 20.51
N SER A 196 -5.21 -1.34 20.51
CA SER A 196 -5.83 -0.75 21.72
C SER A 196 -7.29 -1.14 21.81
N GLU A 197 -7.74 -1.63 22.98
CA GLU A 197 -9.16 -1.86 23.25
C GLU A 197 -9.92 -0.53 23.27
N LYS A 198 -11.06 -0.50 22.59
CA LYS A 198 -11.97 0.66 22.60
C LYS A 198 -13.32 0.32 23.21
N GLU A 199 -13.92 -0.78 22.79
CA GLU A 199 -15.26 -1.17 23.23
C GLU A 199 -15.36 -2.70 23.31
N ILE A 200 -16.21 -3.20 24.21
CA ILE A 200 -16.43 -4.64 24.42
C ILE A 200 -17.86 -4.98 24.00
N TYR A 201 -18.00 -6.03 23.19
CA TYR A 201 -19.27 -6.51 22.67
C TYR A 201 -19.46 -7.97 23.06
N PRO A 202 -20.27 -8.26 24.09
CA PRO A 202 -20.64 -9.63 24.40
C PRO A 202 -21.57 -10.17 23.30
N ASN A 203 -21.30 -11.40 22.82
CA ASN A 203 -22.16 -12.12 21.88
C ASN A 203 -22.40 -11.44 20.53
N LEU A 204 -21.45 -10.63 20.04
CA LEU A 204 -21.50 -10.11 18.68
C LEU A 204 -21.32 -11.26 17.67
N GLU A 205 -22.31 -11.47 16.80
CA GLU A 205 -22.22 -12.48 15.75
C GLU A 205 -21.07 -12.17 14.77
N SER A 206 -20.10 -13.09 14.67
CA SER A 206 -18.99 -12.99 13.74
C SER A 206 -19.20 -13.95 12.57
N LYS A 207 -19.30 -13.40 11.35
CA LYS A 207 -19.57 -14.20 10.13
C LYS A 207 -18.37 -15.05 9.70
N LYS A 208 -17.16 -14.55 9.92
CA LYS A 208 -15.90 -15.24 9.62
C LYS A 208 -14.83 -14.73 10.56
N ILE A 209 -14.30 -15.61 11.41
CA ILE A 209 -13.16 -15.34 12.27
C ILE A 209 -11.90 -15.80 11.54
N GLN A 210 -10.89 -14.92 11.46
CA GLN A 210 -9.61 -15.16 10.81
C GLN A 210 -8.49 -15.30 11.83
N SER A 211 -7.43 -16.03 11.47
CA SER A 211 -6.19 -16.05 12.27
C SER A 211 -5.32 -14.84 11.92
N LEU A 212 -4.78 -14.15 12.93
CA LEU A 212 -3.82 -13.07 12.68
C LEU A 212 -2.53 -13.61 12.03
N LYS A 213 -2.13 -14.86 12.33
CA LYS A 213 -0.99 -15.52 11.65
C LYS A 213 -1.24 -15.66 10.16
N GLU A 214 -2.46 -16.02 9.76
CA GLU A 214 -2.84 -16.14 8.34
C GLU A 214 -2.77 -14.78 7.64
N ILE A 215 -3.34 -13.73 8.25
CA ILE A 215 -3.28 -12.35 7.73
C ILE A 215 -1.82 -11.91 7.58
N ILE A 216 -0.98 -12.15 8.58
CA ILE A 216 0.45 -11.86 8.54
C ILE A 216 1.15 -12.57 7.38
N ASN A 217 0.85 -13.85 7.17
CA ASN A 217 1.43 -14.63 6.08
C ASN A 217 0.98 -14.13 4.71
N GLU A 218 -0.27 -13.68 4.57
CA GLU A 218 -0.74 -13.00 3.36
C GLU A 218 0.05 -11.72 3.11
N ILE A 219 0.22 -10.86 4.12
CA ILE A 219 0.99 -9.61 4.01
C ILE A 219 2.43 -9.89 3.59
N ARG A 220 3.08 -10.91 4.16
CA ARG A 220 4.46 -11.32 3.80
C ARG A 220 4.58 -11.67 2.33
N LYS A 221 3.61 -12.39 1.74
CA LYS A 221 3.62 -12.74 0.30
C LYS A 221 3.65 -11.49 -0.60
N TYR A 222 3.04 -10.39 -0.17
CA TYR A 222 3.01 -9.13 -0.93
C TYR A 222 4.27 -8.29 -0.77
N ASN A 223 5.08 -8.56 0.26
CA ASN A 223 6.12 -7.64 0.69
C ASN A 223 7.50 -7.88 0.09
N ASP A 224 7.64 -8.84 -0.83
CA ASP A 224 8.88 -9.20 -1.55
C ASP A 224 10.07 -9.43 -0.61
N GLY A 225 9.79 -9.77 0.64
CA GLY A 225 10.76 -9.92 1.71
C GLY A 225 10.22 -10.82 2.81
N ASN A 226 11.08 -11.71 3.31
CA ASN A 226 10.74 -12.65 4.37
C ASN A 226 10.51 -11.99 5.75
N ARG A 227 10.76 -10.67 5.87
CA ARG A 227 10.65 -9.92 7.12
C ARG A 227 9.42 -9.02 7.10
N LEU A 228 8.49 -9.30 8.00
CA LEU A 228 7.35 -8.43 8.29
C LEU A 228 7.81 -7.30 9.22
N ARG A 229 7.55 -6.04 8.87
CA ARG A 229 7.73 -4.90 9.76
C ARG A 229 6.41 -4.52 10.43
N GLY A 230 6.48 -3.91 11.62
CA GLY A 230 5.29 -3.37 12.31
C GLY A 230 4.47 -2.43 11.42
N SER A 231 5.17 -1.55 10.71
CA SER A 231 4.57 -0.63 9.74
C SER A 231 3.76 -1.32 8.64
N ASP A 232 4.16 -2.51 8.18
CA ASP A 232 3.43 -3.24 7.14
C ASP A 232 2.04 -3.68 7.65
N LEU A 233 1.96 -4.09 8.92
CA LEU A 233 0.70 -4.50 9.55
C LEU A 233 -0.18 -3.29 9.88
N PHE A 234 0.44 -2.22 10.41
CA PHE A 234 -0.22 -0.94 10.61
C PHE A 234 -0.83 -0.44 9.29
N ASP A 235 -0.06 -0.39 8.23
CA ASP A 235 -0.51 0.05 6.90
C ASP A 235 -1.65 -0.81 6.38
N TYR A 236 -1.54 -2.14 6.52
CA TYR A 236 -2.59 -3.06 6.09
C TYR A 236 -3.93 -2.74 6.75
N PHE A 237 -3.95 -2.59 8.07
CA PHE A 237 -5.19 -2.38 8.81
C PHE A 237 -5.70 -0.94 8.74
N SER A 238 -4.79 0.04 8.80
CA SER A 238 -5.13 1.47 8.79
C SER A 238 -5.52 1.97 7.40
N ASN A 239 -4.77 1.63 6.34
CA ASN A 239 -5.05 2.09 4.98
C ASN A 239 -6.24 1.36 4.36
N ALA A 240 -6.46 0.08 4.69
CA ALA A 240 -7.69 -0.60 4.31
C ALA A 240 -8.91 -0.08 5.09
N GLY A 241 -8.68 0.62 6.20
CA GLY A 241 -9.73 1.21 7.03
C GLY A 241 -10.64 0.16 7.66
N TYR A 242 -10.12 -0.98 8.10
CA TYR A 242 -10.95 -2.02 8.70
C TYR A 242 -11.56 -1.59 10.04
N LYS A 243 -12.73 -2.15 10.36
CA LYS A 243 -13.21 -2.30 11.74
C LYS A 243 -12.66 -3.61 12.28
N ILE A 244 -11.87 -3.55 13.34
CA ILE A 244 -11.13 -4.71 13.83
C ILE A 244 -11.75 -5.15 15.15
N PHE A 245 -12.01 -6.45 15.24
CA PHE A 245 -12.45 -7.09 16.47
C PHE A 245 -11.49 -8.24 16.81
N ILE A 246 -11.00 -8.27 18.05
CA ILE A 246 -10.35 -9.46 18.61
C ILE A 246 -11.43 -10.30 19.29
N VAL A 247 -11.50 -11.58 18.94
CA VAL A 247 -12.50 -12.52 19.43
C VAL A 247 -11.83 -13.47 20.41
N LYS A 248 -12.17 -13.32 21.69
CA LYS A 248 -11.75 -14.24 22.75
C LYS A 248 -13.02 -14.88 23.32
N GLU A 249 -13.14 -16.20 23.12
CA GLU A 249 -14.36 -16.95 23.46
C GLU A 249 -15.60 -16.33 22.77
N SER A 250 -16.63 -15.94 23.53
CA SER A 250 -17.84 -15.27 23.04
C SER A 250 -17.78 -13.74 23.10
N ILE A 251 -16.62 -13.18 23.48
CA ILE A 251 -16.44 -11.74 23.66
C ILE A 251 -15.66 -11.17 22.46
N CYS A 252 -16.23 -10.12 21.86
CA CYS A 252 -15.59 -9.35 20.80
C CYS A 252 -15.08 -8.01 21.35
N TYR A 253 -13.77 -7.81 21.30
CA TYR A 253 -13.12 -6.56 21.66
C TYR A 253 -12.92 -5.73 20.39
N LYS A 254 -13.64 -4.62 20.24
CA LYS A 254 -13.35 -3.65 19.19
C LYS A 254 -12.02 -3.00 19.52
N VAL A 255 -11.11 -3.04 18.55
CA VAL A 255 -9.77 -2.50 18.72
C VAL A 255 -9.40 -1.54 17.60
N GLU A 256 -8.41 -0.70 17.87
CA GLU A 256 -7.74 0.14 16.87
C GLU A 256 -6.27 -0.26 16.78
N ILE A 257 -5.75 -0.36 15.55
CA ILE A 257 -4.32 -0.60 15.36
C ILE A 257 -3.53 0.69 15.56
N ASN A 258 -2.43 0.59 16.29
CA ASN A 258 -1.52 1.68 16.58
C ASN A 258 -0.08 1.22 16.32
N GLY A 259 0.78 2.17 15.96
CA GLY A 259 2.23 1.97 15.92
C GLY A 259 2.90 2.88 16.94
N TRP A 260 3.88 2.36 17.68
CA TRP A 260 4.81 3.21 18.42
C TRP A 260 5.72 3.94 17.44
N ILE A 261 5.71 5.26 17.55
CA ILE A 261 6.72 6.13 16.99
C ILE A 261 7.51 6.58 18.22
N GLU A 262 8.73 6.05 18.40
CA GLU A 262 9.73 6.70 19.27
C GLU A 262 10.19 8.00 18.62
#